data_AF-A0A955DG25-F1
#
_entry.id   AF-A0A955DG25-F1
#
_cell.length_a   1.000
_cell.length_b   1.000
_cell.length_c   1.000
_cell.angle_alpha   90.00
_cell.angle_beta   90.00
_cell.angle_gamma   90.00
#
_symmetry.space_group_name_H-M   'P 1'
#
loop_
_entity.id
_entity.type
_entity.pdbx_description
1 polymer ?
#
loop_
_entity_poly.entity_id
_entity_poly.type
_entity_poly.pdbx_seq_one_letter_code
_entity_poly.pdbx_strand_id
1 'polypeptide(L)'
;MYRARRTWWIVFGAAVTAVLLALAWITVTVIRLDDARAAGENDRLALWRMDAWLMPRLARESARSYAEYESYHAIDVAYNDQYMQLAPNQVYVASPLLTFESDVFPLHFQFDAQGTVTSPQVPTGNRRDLAEATCLLPGVVPDRENRMAAFVDAVDLDALRHRVETSVDVPAMTAAATPVPIPWIADAAGQTEVGQTARSLAEQSKRADGAA
;
A
#
# COMPACT_ATOMS: atom_id res chain seq x y z
N MET A 1 -68.96 -27.00 40.56
CA MET A 1 -67.61 -27.60 40.42
C MET A 1 -66.92 -27.35 39.06
N TYR A 2 -67.59 -26.88 37.99
CA TYR A 2 -66.94 -26.60 36.69
C TYR A 2 -65.99 -25.37 36.65
N ARG A 3 -66.18 -24.38 37.54
CA ARG A 3 -65.35 -23.15 37.55
C ARG A 3 -63.89 -23.38 37.96
N ALA A 4 -63.64 -24.25 38.94
CA ALA A 4 -62.29 -24.51 39.46
C ALA A 4 -61.36 -25.15 38.42
N ARG A 5 -61.89 -26.05 37.56
CA ARG A 5 -61.13 -26.64 36.45
C ARG A 5 -60.74 -25.61 35.41
N ARG A 6 -61.65 -24.68 35.07
CA ARG A 6 -61.38 -23.62 34.08
C ARG A 6 -60.28 -22.66 34.53
N THR A 7 -60.25 -22.29 35.81
CA THR A 7 -59.19 -21.41 36.35
C THR A 7 -57.81 -22.07 36.29
N TRP A 8 -57.73 -23.38 36.56
CA TRP A 8 -56.46 -24.11 36.51
C TRP A 8 -55.86 -24.20 35.11
N TRP A 9 -56.70 -24.41 34.09
CA TRP A 9 -56.28 -24.36 32.68
C TRP A 9 -55.81 -22.97 32.25
N ILE A 10 -56.40 -21.89 32.78
CA ILE A 10 -55.96 -20.52 32.51
C ILE A 10 -54.57 -20.28 33.10
N VAL A 11 -54.32 -20.71 34.34
CA VAL A 11 -53.00 -20.57 34.98
C VAL A 11 -51.93 -21.36 34.22
N PHE A 12 -52.25 -22.59 33.81
CA PHE A 12 -51.35 -23.40 33.00
C PHE A 12 -51.05 -22.75 31.64
N GLY A 13 -52.09 -22.30 30.93
CA GLY A 13 -51.94 -21.61 29.64
C GLY A 13 -51.12 -20.32 29.76
N ALA A 14 -51.32 -19.55 30.83
CA ALA A 14 -50.53 -18.35 31.11
C ALA A 14 -49.05 -18.70 31.37
N ALA A 15 -48.76 -19.75 32.14
CA ALA A 15 -47.39 -20.19 32.39
C ALA A 15 -46.68 -20.64 31.11
N VAL A 16 -47.34 -21.45 30.27
CA VAL A 16 -46.79 -21.88 28.96
C VAL A 16 -46.55 -20.68 28.05
N THR A 17 -47.50 -19.74 28.00
CA THR A 17 -47.38 -18.53 27.17
C THR A 17 -46.20 -17.66 27.63
N ALA A 18 -46.02 -17.50 28.94
CA ALA A 18 -44.89 -16.76 29.50
C ALA A 18 -43.54 -17.41 29.12
N VAL A 19 -43.44 -18.73 29.19
CA VAL A 19 -42.23 -19.48 28.78
C VAL A 19 -41.96 -19.30 27.29
N LEU A 20 -42.98 -19.43 26.43
CA LEU A 20 -42.84 -19.25 24.98
C LEU A 20 -42.43 -17.82 24.62
N LEU A 21 -43.00 -16.81 25.29
CA LEU A 21 -42.60 -15.42 25.11
C LEU A 21 -41.14 -15.19 25.52
N ALA A 22 -40.71 -15.75 26.66
CA ALA A 22 -39.33 -15.66 27.10
C ALA A 22 -38.36 -16.32 26.09
N LEU A 23 -38.70 -17.51 25.58
CA LEU A 23 -37.89 -18.20 24.58
C LEU A 23 -37.83 -17.41 23.27
N ALA A 24 -38.97 -16.94 22.76
CA ALA A 24 -39.04 -16.14 21.55
C ALA A 24 -38.25 -14.83 21.69
N TRP A 25 -38.32 -14.19 22.87
CA TRP A 25 -37.55 -12.97 23.15
C TRP A 25 -36.04 -13.23 23.15
N ILE A 26 -35.58 -14.32 23.77
CA ILE A 26 -34.16 -14.72 23.74
C ILE A 26 -33.72 -15.02 22.31
N THR A 27 -34.51 -15.77 21.53
CA THR A 27 -34.20 -16.08 20.14
C THR A 27 -34.07 -14.82 19.29
N VAL A 28 -35.00 -13.86 19.41
CA VAL A 28 -34.91 -12.57 18.70
C VAL A 28 -33.67 -11.78 19.13
N THR A 29 -33.31 -11.82 20.41
CA THR A 29 -32.12 -11.14 20.93
C THR A 29 -30.83 -11.73 20.36
N VAL A 30 -30.73 -13.06 20.29
CA VAL A 30 -29.56 -13.74 19.68
C VAL A 30 -29.45 -13.41 18.20
N ILE A 31 -30.55 -13.47 17.43
CA ILE A 31 -30.54 -13.13 16.00
C ILE A 31 -30.06 -11.68 15.78
N ARG A 32 -30.54 -10.72 16.58
CA ARG A 32 -30.10 -9.32 16.48
C ARG A 32 -28.61 -9.14 16.78
N LEU A 33 -28.04 -9.93 17.70
CA LEU A 33 -26.61 -9.90 18.01
C LEU A 33 -25.78 -10.51 16.88
N ASP A 34 -26.25 -11.61 16.30
CA ASP A 34 -25.58 -12.26 15.16
C ASP A 34 -25.59 -11.35 13.93
N ASP A 35 -26.70 -10.67 13.64
CA ASP A 35 -26.79 -9.69 12.54
C ASP A 35 -25.78 -8.54 12.73
N ALA A 36 -25.67 -8.01 13.95
CA ALA A 36 -24.70 -6.95 14.27
C ALA A 36 -23.24 -7.44 14.15
N ARG A 37 -22.96 -8.69 14.54
CA ARG A 37 -21.64 -9.31 14.39
C ARG A 37 -21.29 -9.56 12.92
N ALA A 38 -22.26 -10.01 12.13
CA ALA A 38 -22.09 -10.26 10.70
C ALA A 38 -21.80 -8.96 9.93
N ALA A 39 -22.47 -7.86 10.27
CA ALA A 39 -22.17 -6.54 9.70
C ALA A 39 -20.72 -6.12 9.95
N GLY A 40 -20.25 -6.23 11.20
CA GLY A 40 -18.86 -5.89 11.54
C GLY A 40 -17.81 -6.78 10.86
N GLU A 41 -18.08 -8.08 10.71
CA GLU A 41 -17.18 -8.98 10.00
C GLU A 41 -17.14 -8.66 8.49
N ASN A 42 -18.28 -8.33 7.89
CA ASN A 42 -18.34 -7.91 6.49
C ASN A 42 -17.53 -6.64 6.23
N ASP A 43 -17.63 -5.64 7.12
CA ASP A 43 -16.85 -4.41 7.04
C ASP A 43 -15.35 -4.70 7.15
N ARG A 44 -14.96 -5.55 8.11
CA ARG A 44 -13.57 -5.98 8.27
C ARG A 44 -13.04 -6.72 7.05
N LEU A 45 -13.83 -7.62 6.47
CA LEU A 45 -13.47 -8.35 5.25
C LEU A 45 -13.39 -7.42 4.04
N ALA A 46 -14.29 -6.45 3.93
CA ALA A 46 -14.24 -5.43 2.88
C ALA A 46 -12.94 -4.62 3.00
N LEU A 47 -12.62 -4.13 4.21
CA LEU A 47 -11.38 -3.39 4.45
C LEU A 47 -10.15 -4.25 4.15
N TRP A 48 -10.14 -5.52 4.57
CA TRP A 48 -9.03 -6.42 4.30
C TRP A 48 -8.87 -6.70 2.80
N ARG A 49 -9.98 -6.86 2.05
CA ARG A 49 -9.94 -7.00 0.59
C ARG A 49 -9.44 -5.75 -0.11
N MET A 50 -9.85 -4.57 0.38
CA MET A 50 -9.35 -3.28 -0.14
C MET A 50 -7.85 -3.14 0.10
N ASP A 51 -7.39 -3.43 1.31
CA ASP A 51 -5.98 -3.35 1.69
C ASP A 51 -5.12 -4.35 0.89
N ALA A 52 -5.56 -5.61 0.80
CA ALA A 52 -4.88 -6.63 0.01
C ALA A 52 -4.81 -6.27 -1.49
N TRP A 53 -5.81 -5.56 -2.03
CA TRP A 53 -5.79 -5.09 -3.41
C TRP A 53 -4.87 -3.88 -3.61
N LEU A 54 -4.78 -2.99 -2.62
CA LEU A 54 -3.97 -1.76 -2.68
C LEU A 54 -2.48 -2.03 -2.43
N MET A 55 -2.14 -2.90 -1.48
CA MET A 55 -0.76 -3.11 -1.01
C MET A 55 0.25 -3.42 -2.14
N PRO A 56 0.00 -4.36 -3.07
CA PRO A 56 0.96 -4.64 -4.15
C PRO A 56 1.15 -3.48 -5.13
N ARG A 57 0.15 -2.59 -5.24
CA ARG A 57 0.24 -1.38 -6.07
C ARG A 57 1.10 -0.34 -5.38
N LEU A 58 0.84 -0.09 -4.11
CA LEU A 58 1.61 0.85 -3.31
C LEU A 58 3.08 0.41 -3.18
N ALA A 59 3.34 -0.88 -2.99
CA ALA A 59 4.70 -1.43 -2.92
C ALA A 59 5.52 -1.16 -4.18
N ARG A 60 4.89 -1.20 -5.37
CA ARG A 60 5.55 -0.86 -6.63
C ARG A 60 5.89 0.62 -6.69
N GLU A 61 4.95 1.49 -6.33
CA GLU A 61 5.19 2.94 -6.35
C GLU A 61 6.23 3.35 -5.30
N SER A 62 6.28 2.70 -4.13
CA SER A 62 7.30 2.98 -3.10
C SER A 62 8.71 2.52 -3.49
N ALA A 63 8.82 1.54 -4.40
CA ALA A 63 10.10 1.05 -4.89
C ALA A 63 10.67 1.91 -6.03
N ARG A 64 9.88 2.84 -6.59
CA ARG A 64 10.34 3.72 -7.67
C ARG A 64 11.30 4.77 -7.14
N SER A 65 12.34 5.05 -7.92
CA SER A 65 13.24 6.16 -7.64
C SER A 65 12.55 7.50 -7.92
N TYR A 66 12.92 8.52 -7.14
CA TYR A 66 12.48 9.89 -7.37
C TYR A 66 12.78 10.37 -8.81
N ALA A 67 13.91 9.97 -9.39
CA ALA A 67 14.30 10.36 -10.75
C ALA A 67 13.33 9.88 -11.83
N GLU A 68 12.51 8.85 -11.57
CA GLU A 68 11.48 8.39 -12.50
C GLU A 68 10.29 9.35 -12.58
N TYR A 69 10.09 10.24 -11.61
CA TYR A 69 9.02 11.24 -11.63
C TYR A 69 9.37 12.48 -12.47
N GLU A 70 10.60 12.57 -12.98
CA GLU A 70 10.95 13.51 -14.04
C GLU A 70 10.73 12.87 -15.42
N SER A 71 10.26 13.64 -16.40
CA SER A 71 10.04 13.13 -17.76
C SER A 71 11.32 12.56 -18.40
N TYR A 72 12.44 13.21 -18.11
CA TYR A 72 13.80 12.78 -18.50
C TYR A 72 14.74 13.13 -17.36
N HIS A 73 15.55 12.18 -16.93
CA HIS A 73 16.61 12.40 -15.94
C HIS A 73 17.98 12.14 -16.56
N ALA A 74 18.98 12.85 -16.07
CA ALA A 74 20.37 12.61 -16.46
C ALA A 74 20.92 11.38 -15.73
N ILE A 75 21.80 10.63 -16.39
CA ILE A 75 22.61 9.59 -15.74
C ILE A 75 24.00 10.17 -15.44
N ASP A 76 24.51 9.92 -14.24
CA ASP A 76 25.85 10.36 -13.82
C ASP A 76 26.98 9.61 -14.53
N VAL A 77 26.73 8.34 -14.87
CA VAL A 77 27.73 7.46 -15.48
C VAL A 77 27.15 6.79 -16.71
N ALA A 78 27.63 7.20 -17.87
CA ALA A 78 27.32 6.56 -19.15
C ALA A 78 28.63 6.34 -19.92
N TYR A 79 28.71 5.22 -20.63
CA TYR A 79 29.84 4.89 -21.49
C TYR A 79 29.36 4.77 -22.93
N ASN A 80 30.17 5.21 -23.88
CA ASN A 80 29.92 4.91 -25.28
C ASN A 80 30.35 3.46 -25.62
N ASP A 81 30.18 3.08 -26.89
CA ASP A 81 30.60 1.80 -27.46
C ASP A 81 32.12 1.52 -27.34
N GLN A 82 32.92 2.58 -27.20
CA GLN A 82 34.37 2.53 -26.99
C GLN A 82 34.77 2.49 -25.50
N TYR A 83 33.82 2.31 -24.58
CA TYR A 83 34.03 2.33 -23.13
C TYR A 83 34.62 3.64 -22.59
N MET A 84 34.46 4.74 -23.32
CA MET A 84 34.81 6.07 -22.84
C MET A 84 33.66 6.66 -22.04
N GLN A 85 33.96 7.17 -20.85
CA GLN A 85 32.96 7.83 -20.01
C GLN A 85 32.50 9.14 -20.66
N LEU A 86 31.19 9.28 -20.83
CA LEU A 86 30.54 10.52 -21.25
C LEU A 86 30.50 11.50 -20.08
N ALA A 87 30.53 12.81 -20.36
CA ALA A 87 30.45 13.78 -19.29
C ALA A 87 29.07 13.70 -18.59
N PRO A 88 28.99 13.99 -17.28
CA PRO A 88 27.71 14.05 -16.58
C PRO A 88 26.74 15.00 -17.28
N ASN A 89 25.44 14.70 -17.23
CA ASN A 89 24.38 15.46 -17.88
C ASN A 89 24.43 15.53 -19.42
N GLN A 90 25.21 14.68 -20.09
CA GLN A 90 25.16 14.55 -21.56
C GLN A 90 24.17 13.50 -22.04
N VAL A 91 23.79 12.55 -21.19
CA VAL A 91 22.88 11.46 -21.52
C VAL A 91 21.63 11.56 -20.65
N TYR A 92 20.49 11.70 -21.32
CA TYR A 92 19.18 11.71 -20.69
C TYR A 92 18.44 10.41 -21.03
N VAL A 93 17.79 9.85 -20.02
CA VAL A 93 16.94 8.66 -20.19
C VAL A 93 15.50 9.07 -20.00
N ALA A 94 14.64 8.58 -20.90
CA ALA A 94 13.20 8.76 -20.78
C ALA A 94 12.70 8.00 -19.54
N SER A 95 11.87 8.66 -18.74
CA SER A 95 11.25 7.98 -17.61
C SER A 95 10.34 6.84 -18.08
N PRO A 96 10.31 5.70 -17.36
CA PRO A 96 9.35 4.64 -17.63
C PRO A 96 7.90 5.10 -17.40
N LEU A 97 7.68 6.18 -16.64
CA LEU A 97 6.35 6.78 -16.42
C LEU A 97 5.85 7.60 -17.60
N LEU A 98 6.73 8.01 -18.52
CA LEU A 98 6.38 8.83 -19.67
C LEU A 98 5.34 8.15 -20.58
N THR A 99 5.40 6.82 -20.72
CA THR A 99 4.46 6.00 -21.50
C THR A 99 3.56 5.13 -20.63
N PHE A 100 3.69 5.23 -19.30
CA PHE A 100 2.91 4.41 -18.38
C PHE A 100 1.43 4.79 -18.41
N GLU A 101 0.58 3.77 -18.43
CA GLU A 101 -0.87 3.89 -18.38
C GLU A 101 -1.42 2.97 -17.30
N SER A 102 -2.37 3.48 -16.52
CA SER A 102 -3.08 2.70 -15.51
C SER A 102 -4.48 3.26 -15.29
N ASP A 103 -5.45 2.35 -15.17
CA ASP A 103 -6.82 2.71 -14.79
C ASP A 103 -6.91 3.20 -13.34
N VAL A 104 -5.94 2.83 -12.49
CA VAL A 104 -5.93 3.14 -11.05
C VAL A 104 -5.08 4.38 -10.75
N PHE A 105 -3.97 4.55 -11.48
CA PHE A 105 -3.07 5.70 -11.34
C PHE A 105 -3.01 6.44 -12.67
N PRO A 106 -4.03 7.27 -12.96
CA PRO A 106 -4.16 7.91 -14.27
C PRO A 106 -3.10 9.00 -14.51
N LEU A 107 -2.48 9.52 -13.44
CA LEU A 107 -1.50 10.60 -13.50
C LEU A 107 -0.45 10.41 -12.40
N HIS A 108 0.82 10.42 -12.77
CA HIS A 108 1.96 10.53 -11.87
C HIS A 108 2.41 11.98 -11.81
N PHE A 109 2.72 12.49 -10.61
CA PHE A 109 3.11 13.87 -10.41
C PHE A 109 4.00 14.03 -9.17
N GLN A 110 4.68 15.16 -9.09
CA GLN A 110 5.48 15.57 -7.94
C GLN A 110 5.30 17.07 -7.71
N PHE A 111 5.47 17.48 -6.45
CA PHE A 111 5.58 18.88 -6.07
C PHE A 111 7.06 19.22 -5.89
N ASP A 112 7.50 20.33 -6.49
CA ASP A 112 8.82 20.88 -6.19
C ASP A 112 8.80 21.65 -4.85
N ALA A 113 9.97 22.14 -4.44
CA ALA A 113 10.11 22.93 -3.21
C ALA A 113 9.35 24.27 -3.25
N GLN A 114 8.93 24.70 -4.44
CA GLN A 114 8.17 25.93 -4.68
C GLN A 114 6.66 25.67 -4.76
N GLY A 115 6.22 24.41 -4.64
CA GLY A 115 4.82 24.02 -4.76
C GLY A 115 4.33 23.86 -6.21
N THR A 116 5.21 23.93 -7.20
CA THR A 116 4.86 23.69 -8.60
C THR A 116 4.63 22.21 -8.82
N VAL A 117 3.51 21.87 -9.47
CA VAL A 117 3.24 20.49 -9.89
C VAL A 117 3.98 20.22 -11.18
N THR A 118 4.76 19.14 -11.19
CA THR A 118 5.39 18.60 -12.39
C THR A 118 4.99 17.14 -12.57
N SER A 119 4.97 16.67 -13.81
CA SER A 119 4.64 15.27 -14.12
C SER A 119 5.55 14.72 -15.21
N PRO A 120 5.99 13.45 -15.08
CA PRO A 120 6.76 12.79 -16.13
C PRO A 120 5.92 12.58 -17.40
N GLN A 121 4.59 12.56 -17.28
CA GLN A 121 3.65 12.35 -18.39
C GLN A 121 3.32 13.63 -19.16
N VAL A 122 3.71 14.80 -18.63
CA VAL A 122 3.50 16.13 -19.24
C VAL A 122 4.86 16.83 -19.43
N PRO A 123 5.69 16.35 -20.37
CA PRO A 123 6.97 17.00 -20.67
C PRO A 123 6.76 18.40 -21.27
N THR A 124 7.69 19.31 -20.97
CA THR A 124 7.65 20.72 -21.42
C THR A 124 8.89 21.09 -22.24
N GLY A 125 8.75 22.07 -23.15
CA GLY A 125 9.84 22.59 -23.99
C GLY A 125 10.51 21.49 -24.82
N ASN A 126 11.84 21.53 -24.93
CA ASN A 126 12.63 20.56 -25.72
C ASN A 126 12.39 19.09 -25.31
N ARG A 127 12.02 18.84 -24.04
CA ARG A 127 11.70 17.47 -23.58
C ARG A 127 10.40 16.97 -24.18
N ARG A 128 9.45 17.87 -24.46
CA ARG A 128 8.20 17.54 -25.17
C ARG A 128 8.50 17.15 -26.59
N ASP A 129 9.27 17.97 -27.29
CA ASP A 129 9.64 17.71 -28.69
C ASP A 129 10.36 16.36 -28.81
N LEU A 130 11.27 16.06 -27.88
CA LEU A 130 11.96 14.77 -27.81
C LEU A 130 11.00 13.60 -27.52
N ALA A 131 10.06 13.79 -26.59
CA ALA A 131 9.08 12.77 -26.22
C ALA A 131 8.13 12.43 -27.37
N GLU A 132 7.59 13.44 -28.05
CA GLU A 132 6.70 13.29 -29.21
C GLU A 132 7.44 12.68 -30.41
N ALA A 133 8.74 12.95 -30.56
CA ALA A 133 9.55 12.34 -31.62
C ALA A 133 9.92 10.86 -31.35
N THR A 134 10.02 10.45 -30.09
CA THR A 134 10.63 9.16 -29.73
C THR A 134 9.64 8.15 -29.15
N CYS A 135 8.81 8.57 -28.19
CA CYS A 135 8.10 7.66 -27.29
C CYS A 135 6.59 7.88 -27.19
N LEU A 136 6.08 9.04 -27.62
CA LEU A 136 4.67 9.41 -27.48
C LEU A 136 3.97 9.52 -28.82
N LEU A 137 2.72 9.06 -28.88
CA LEU A 137 1.86 9.33 -30.02
C LEU A 137 1.40 10.80 -30.01
N PRO A 138 1.21 11.42 -31.19
CA PRO A 138 0.61 12.73 -31.30
C PRO A 138 -0.76 12.77 -30.60
N GLY A 139 -1.01 13.80 -29.78
CA GLY A 139 -2.30 14.01 -29.10
C GLY A 139 -2.41 13.40 -27.69
N VAL A 140 -1.46 12.57 -27.26
CA VAL A 140 -1.45 12.02 -25.89
C VAL A 140 -1.04 13.07 -24.84
N VAL A 141 -0.10 13.96 -25.18
CA VAL A 141 0.37 15.02 -24.27
C VAL A 141 -0.77 15.99 -23.91
N PRO A 142 -1.58 16.51 -24.87
CA PRO A 142 -2.73 17.36 -24.54
C PRO A 142 -3.76 16.74 -23.57
N ASP A 143 -4.07 15.44 -23.69
CA ASP A 143 -5.01 14.79 -22.76
C ASP A 143 -4.46 14.79 -21.32
N ARG A 144 -3.17 14.48 -21.18
CA ARG A 144 -2.48 14.47 -19.89
C ARG A 144 -2.32 15.88 -19.31
N GLU A 145 -2.09 16.88 -20.16
CA GLU A 145 -2.11 18.31 -19.78
C GLU A 145 -3.46 18.71 -19.20
N ASN A 146 -4.57 18.34 -19.85
CA ASN A 146 -5.91 18.64 -19.37
C ASN A 146 -6.19 17.97 -18.01
N ARG A 147 -5.78 16.71 -17.83
CA ARG A 147 -5.91 16.00 -16.54
C ARG A 147 -5.09 16.67 -15.45
N MET A 148 -3.87 17.09 -15.77
CA MET A 148 -3.02 17.82 -14.83
C MET A 148 -3.63 19.16 -14.44
N ALA A 149 -4.13 19.93 -15.41
CA ALA A 149 -4.79 21.20 -15.14
C ALA A 149 -6.03 21.02 -14.24
N ALA A 150 -6.86 20.02 -14.51
CA ALA A 150 -8.01 19.68 -13.68
C ALA A 150 -7.60 19.25 -12.25
N PHE A 151 -6.50 18.51 -12.12
CA PHE A 151 -5.95 18.15 -10.81
C PHE A 151 -5.47 19.38 -10.03
N VAL A 152 -4.70 20.26 -10.66
CA VAL A 152 -4.19 21.49 -10.03
C VAL A 152 -5.32 22.40 -9.58
N ASP A 153 -6.39 22.52 -10.38
CA ASP A 153 -7.56 23.33 -10.03
C ASP A 153 -8.35 22.75 -8.83
N ALA A 154 -8.37 21.43 -8.70
CA ALA A 154 -9.06 20.74 -7.60
C ALA A 154 -8.25 20.68 -6.29
N VAL A 155 -6.94 20.90 -6.34
CA VAL A 155 -6.02 20.67 -5.23
C VAL A 155 -5.60 21.98 -4.57
N ASP A 156 -6.14 22.23 -3.38
CA ASP A 156 -5.62 23.24 -2.47
C ASP A 156 -4.47 22.66 -1.65
N LEU A 157 -3.23 22.97 -2.07
CA LEU A 157 -2.00 22.49 -1.43
C LEU A 157 -1.89 22.96 0.03
N ASP A 158 -2.33 24.18 0.32
CA ASP A 158 -2.24 24.75 1.66
C ASP A 158 -3.23 24.05 2.60
N ALA A 159 -4.45 23.81 2.14
CA ALA A 159 -5.41 23.01 2.87
C ALA A 159 -4.93 21.57 3.08
N LEU A 160 -4.29 20.96 2.08
CA LEU A 160 -3.71 19.62 2.19
C LEU A 160 -2.58 19.58 3.22
N ARG A 161 -1.63 20.52 3.15
CA ARG A 161 -0.53 20.62 4.10
C ARG A 161 -1.04 20.80 5.52
N HIS A 162 -1.97 21.73 5.73
CA HIS A 162 -2.58 21.94 7.04
C HIS A 162 -3.26 20.67 7.56
N ARG A 163 -3.98 19.94 6.70
CA ARG A 163 -4.64 18.69 7.09
C ARG A 163 -3.64 17.58 7.41
N VAL A 164 -2.54 17.44 6.66
CA VAL A 164 -1.50 16.47 6.95
C VAL A 164 -0.85 16.79 8.30
N GLU A 165 -0.42 18.02 8.52
CA GLU A 165 0.18 18.46 9.78
C GLU A 165 -0.77 18.25 10.98
N THR A 166 -2.05 18.55 10.81
CA THR A 166 -3.07 18.32 11.87
C THR A 166 -3.36 16.82 12.08
N SER A 167 -3.20 15.99 11.03
CA SER A 167 -3.42 14.55 11.10
C SER A 167 -2.23 13.75 11.65
N VAL A 168 -1.04 14.36 11.74
CA VAL A 168 0.18 13.71 12.27
C VAL A 168 0.13 13.54 13.81
N ASP A 169 -0.93 14.00 14.47
CA ASP A 169 -1.36 13.51 15.80
C ASP A 169 -2.01 12.11 15.72
N VAL A 170 -1.60 11.25 14.77
CA VAL A 170 -1.69 9.81 15.00
C VAL A 170 -0.72 9.55 16.15
N PRO A 171 -1.17 9.06 17.33
CA PRO A 171 -0.23 8.71 18.39
C PRO A 171 0.81 7.83 17.73
N ALA A 172 2.06 8.28 17.74
CA ALA A 172 3.19 7.52 17.24
C ALA A 172 2.92 6.10 17.72
N MET A 173 2.66 5.20 16.76
CA MET A 173 2.50 3.80 17.03
C MET A 173 3.87 3.41 17.53
N THR A 174 4.04 3.60 18.84
CA THR A 174 5.30 3.43 19.54
C THR A 174 5.62 2.01 19.19
N ALA A 175 6.77 1.83 18.53
CA ALA A 175 7.27 0.54 18.09
C ALA A 175 7.66 -0.33 19.30
N ALA A 176 6.73 -0.51 20.23
CA ALA A 176 6.59 -1.67 21.09
C ALA A 176 5.70 -2.69 20.35
N ALA A 177 6.00 -2.94 19.07
CA ALA A 177 5.72 -4.24 18.51
C ALA A 177 6.68 -5.20 19.22
N THR A 178 6.26 -5.73 20.38
CA THR A 178 6.83 -6.98 20.86
C THR A 178 6.69 -7.96 19.70
N PRO A 179 7.79 -8.49 19.14
CA PRO A 179 7.67 -9.46 18.05
C PRO A 179 6.88 -10.63 18.61
N VAL A 180 5.66 -10.83 18.11
CA VAL A 180 4.90 -12.05 18.38
C VAL A 180 5.71 -13.17 17.72
N PRO A 181 6.27 -14.12 18.47
CA PRO A 181 7.05 -15.18 17.88
C PRO A 181 6.09 -16.04 17.05
N ILE A 182 6.24 -15.98 15.73
CA ILE A 182 5.55 -16.87 14.80
C ILE A 182 6.15 -18.27 15.01
N PRO A 183 5.39 -19.25 15.55
CA PRO A 183 5.98 -20.53 16.00
C PRO A 183 6.66 -21.34 14.89
N TRP A 184 6.28 -21.10 13.63
CA TRP A 184 6.77 -21.89 12.50
C TRP A 184 7.96 -21.25 11.75
N ILE A 185 8.40 -20.04 12.11
CA ILE A 185 9.61 -19.42 11.52
C ILE A 185 10.87 -19.75 12.36
N ALA A 186 10.71 -20.18 13.61
CA ALA A 186 11.84 -20.53 14.48
C ALA A 186 12.65 -21.75 13.99
N ASP A 187 12.05 -22.65 13.20
CA ASP A 187 12.77 -23.81 12.66
C ASP A 187 13.62 -23.49 11.41
N ALA A 188 13.39 -22.36 10.74
CA ALA A 188 14.15 -21.99 9.54
C ALA A 188 15.48 -21.28 9.86
N ALA A 189 15.62 -20.68 11.05
CA ALA A 189 16.83 -19.97 11.45
C ALA A 189 17.89 -20.85 12.15
N GLY A 190 17.65 -22.17 12.24
CA GLY A 190 18.54 -23.14 12.87
C GLY A 190 19.49 -23.88 11.92
N GLN A 191 19.38 -23.69 10.60
CA GLN A 191 20.21 -24.41 9.61
C GLN A 191 20.69 -23.47 8.49
N THR A 192 21.55 -22.51 8.84
CA THR A 192 22.47 -21.92 7.86
C THR A 192 23.87 -22.46 8.11
N GLU A 193 24.23 -23.52 7.36
CA GLU A 193 25.58 -24.09 7.20
C GLU A 193 26.64 -23.08 6.71
N VAL A 194 26.25 -21.84 6.43
CA VAL A 194 27.11 -20.76 5.90
C VAL A 194 28.11 -20.24 6.97
N GLY A 195 27.83 -20.45 8.27
CA GLY A 195 28.71 -19.99 9.36
C GLY A 195 29.92 -20.89 9.65
N GLN A 196 29.90 -22.17 9.27
CA GLN A 196 30.98 -23.12 9.55
C GLN A 196 32.08 -23.11 8.48
N THR A 197 31.73 -22.84 7.22
CA THR A 197 32.69 -22.72 6.12
C THR A 197 33.63 -21.54 6.30
N ALA A 198 33.14 -20.39 6.78
CA ALA A 198 33.97 -19.20 7.02
C ALA A 198 35.02 -19.38 8.13
N ARG A 199 34.70 -20.13 9.20
CA ARG A 199 35.68 -20.45 10.28
C ARG A 199 36.72 -21.48 9.84
N SER A 200 36.33 -22.47 9.05
CA SER A 200 37.27 -23.50 8.55
C SER A 200 38.32 -22.94 7.58
N LEU A 201 37.95 -21.96 6.74
CA LEU A 201 38.87 -21.27 5.83
C LEU A 201 39.83 -20.33 6.58
N ALA A 202 39.37 -19.66 7.64
CA ALA A 202 40.21 -18.81 8.47
C ALA A 202 41.24 -19.63 9.29
N GLU A 203 40.88 -20.82 9.75
CA GLU A 203 41.81 -21.71 10.46
C GLU A 203 42.82 -22.41 9.53
N GLN A 204 42.45 -22.70 8.28
CA GLN A 204 43.38 -23.24 7.27
C GLN A 204 44.42 -22.21 6.81
N SER A 205 44.01 -20.94 6.59
CA SER A 205 44.95 -19.86 6.24
C SER A 205 46.01 -19.64 7.33
N LYS A 206 45.62 -19.73 8.61
CA LYS A 206 46.54 -19.56 9.74
C LYS A 206 47.55 -20.70 9.92
N ARG A 207 47.27 -21.90 9.39
CA ARG A 207 48.21 -23.03 9.39
C ARG A 207 49.18 -23.01 8.21
N ALA A 208 48.83 -22.36 7.10
CA ALA A 208 49.72 -22.24 5.94
C ALA A 208 50.85 -21.22 6.15
N ASP A 209 50.61 -20.14 6.89
CA ASP A 209 51.61 -19.09 7.16
C ASP A 209 52.56 -19.41 8.33
N GLY A 210 52.41 -20.56 8.99
CA GLY A 210 53.22 -20.98 10.15
C GLY A 210 54.27 -22.05 9.86
N ALA A 211 54.51 -22.40 8.61
CA ALA A 211 55.42 -23.49 8.21
C ALA A 211 56.47 -23.05 7.16
N ALA A 212 57.06 -21.87 7.34
CA ALA A 212 58.28 -21.43 6.66
C ALA A 212 59.34 -21.03 7.69
#